data_AF-C8VZU9-F1
#
_entry.id   AF-C8VZU9-F1
#
_cell.length_a   1.000
_cell.length_b   1.000
_cell.length_c   1.000
_cell.angle_alpha   90.00
_cell.angle_beta   90.00
_cell.angle_gamma   90.00
#
_symmetry.space_group_name_H-M   'P 1'
#
loop_
_entity.id
_entity.type
_entity.pdbx_description
1 polymer ?
#
loop_
_entity_poly.entity_id
_entity_poly.type
_entity_poly.pdbx_seq_one_letter_code
_entity_poly.pdbx_strand_id
1 'polypeptide(L)'
;MSKISVKIFGFVLIMFLILFYILFPDLFYPAFISQKVVQGVTIRGIDLSELSLQEGLNKLQSLEEKIRETKIFLKYEYQTYRLSIDNSGVRLDKQAIMNQALSAGHSGSLFRRWSEQYHIEKYGLEIPVKINIDKHFLEASLARITSDITIHPRNAAIHINERNEIEIIPSAAGLKADPAQACIKLIGALEADRSEEIIDLKMVSVAPEHTTDEIRAMGINTLLSAYKTEFESDNLSRSYNITVAAAALDGLLVPPGKTISFNEIVGPRSTEAGYKDAGVIVNNELVQGTGGGVCQVSTTLYNSVLLAGLEIVERTNHSLPVSYVPIGRDATVVYNSVDFKFRNNTNKHVYIKTITGNSSLTVKIFGSNKSKRDVELRTWITDTIEPQTVYKIDTALLEGQESVKQEGSKGYYAEGIRVIYNNGLMEATKPLPQSKYKPVNKVISVGSLKKDK
;
A
#
# COMPACT_ATOMS: atom_id res chain seq x y z
N MET A 1 -30.03 -3.08 92.45
CA MET A 1 -30.81 -2.17 91.58
C MET A 1 -32.21 -2.73 91.43
N SER A 2 -33.24 -1.96 91.80
CA SER A 2 -34.62 -2.47 91.86
C SER A 2 -35.14 -2.78 90.45
N LYS A 3 -36.05 -3.75 90.31
CA LYS A 3 -36.70 -4.09 89.03
C LYS A 3 -37.35 -2.88 88.33
N ILE A 4 -37.55 -1.77 89.05
CA ILE A 4 -38.12 -0.52 88.56
C ILE A 4 -37.07 0.31 87.80
N SER A 5 -35.81 0.35 88.23
CA SER A 5 -34.76 1.15 87.56
C SER A 5 -34.38 0.59 86.18
N VAL A 6 -34.44 -0.73 86.01
CA VAL A 6 -34.20 -1.40 84.72
C VAL A 6 -35.33 -1.10 83.72
N LYS A 7 -36.59 -1.02 84.20
CA LYS A 7 -37.73 -0.67 83.35
C LYS A 7 -37.68 0.80 82.88
N ILE A 8 -37.28 1.72 83.76
CA ILE A 8 -37.13 3.14 83.43
C ILE A 8 -35.99 3.34 82.41
N PHE A 9 -34.84 2.69 82.60
CA PHE A 9 -33.73 2.79 81.64
C PHE A 9 -34.09 2.22 80.27
N GLY A 10 -34.80 1.08 80.22
CA GLY A 10 -35.34 0.53 78.98
C GLY A 10 -36.31 1.49 78.28
N PHE A 11 -37.18 2.15 79.04
CA PHE A 11 -38.12 3.15 78.50
C PHE A 11 -37.41 4.39 77.95
N VAL A 12 -36.39 4.89 78.65
CA VAL A 12 -35.57 6.03 78.18
C VAL A 12 -34.77 5.65 76.93
N LEU A 13 -34.21 4.45 76.87
CA LEU A 13 -33.51 3.96 75.68
C LEU A 13 -34.46 3.81 74.48
N ILE A 14 -35.67 3.29 74.69
CA ILE A 14 -36.70 3.19 73.65
C ILE A 14 -37.14 4.58 73.19
N MET A 15 -37.37 5.52 74.11
CA MET A 15 -37.68 6.92 73.77
C MET A 15 -36.53 7.58 73.01
N PHE A 16 -35.27 7.31 73.38
CA PHE A 16 -34.11 7.80 72.65
C PHE A 16 -34.00 7.17 71.26
N LEU A 17 -34.26 5.87 71.11
CA LEU A 17 -34.27 5.20 69.81
C LEU A 17 -35.43 5.68 68.93
N ILE A 18 -36.61 5.96 69.50
CA ILE A 18 -37.75 6.55 68.80
C ILE A 18 -37.43 7.99 68.40
N LEU A 19 -36.86 8.79 69.31
CA LEU A 19 -36.44 10.16 69.02
C LEU A 19 -35.32 10.20 67.98
N PHE A 20 -34.37 9.27 68.06
CA PHE A 20 -33.30 9.09 67.08
C PHE A 20 -33.85 8.64 65.72
N TYR A 21 -34.85 7.75 65.70
CA TYR A 21 -35.56 7.37 64.48
C TYR A 21 -36.36 8.54 63.87
N ILE A 22 -36.97 9.39 64.70
CA ILE A 22 -37.73 10.58 64.26
C ILE A 22 -36.80 11.70 63.77
N LEU A 23 -35.65 11.88 64.42
CA LEU A 23 -34.65 12.91 64.06
C LEU A 23 -33.75 12.46 62.91
N PHE A 24 -33.57 11.15 62.70
CA PHE A 24 -32.75 10.55 61.65
C PHE A 24 -33.52 9.43 60.91
N PRO A 25 -34.68 9.73 60.31
CA PRO A 25 -35.49 8.73 59.59
C PRO A 25 -34.72 8.12 58.40
N ASP A 26 -33.78 8.88 57.84
CA ASP A 26 -32.93 8.49 56.71
C ASP A 26 -31.91 7.39 57.06
N LEU A 27 -31.63 7.17 58.35
CA LEU A 27 -30.73 6.09 58.81
C LEU A 27 -31.39 4.70 58.79
N PHE A 28 -32.73 4.65 58.78
CA PHE A 28 -33.53 3.42 58.96
C PHE A 28 -34.48 3.12 57.82
N TYR A 29 -34.67 4.04 56.86
CA TYR A 29 -35.17 3.64 55.55
C TYR A 29 -34.18 2.63 54.97
N PRO A 30 -34.62 1.43 54.51
CA PRO A 30 -33.74 0.62 53.69
C PRO A 30 -33.26 1.55 52.59
N ALA A 31 -31.95 1.64 52.40
CA ALA A 31 -31.34 2.39 51.32
C ALA A 31 -31.85 1.81 50.01
N PHE A 32 -33.06 2.22 49.61
CA PHE A 32 -33.40 2.43 48.24
C PHE A 32 -32.29 3.36 47.82
N ILE A 33 -31.29 2.79 47.12
CA ILE A 33 -30.22 3.55 46.49
C ILE A 33 -30.98 4.65 45.76
N SER A 34 -30.98 5.86 46.31
CA SER A 34 -31.56 6.98 45.63
C SER A 34 -30.75 7.04 44.35
N GLN A 35 -31.36 6.68 43.22
CA GLN A 35 -30.73 6.78 41.91
C GLN A 35 -30.66 8.25 41.47
N LYS A 36 -30.66 9.17 42.45
CA LYS A 36 -30.73 10.62 42.26
C LYS A 36 -29.50 11.27 42.87
N VAL A 37 -29.10 12.37 42.26
CA VAL A 37 -27.96 13.16 42.69
C VAL A 37 -28.29 13.91 43.98
N VAL A 38 -27.33 14.00 44.91
CA VAL A 38 -27.45 14.74 46.18
C VAL A 38 -27.72 16.23 45.91
N GLN A 39 -28.51 16.87 46.76
CA GLN A 39 -28.77 18.30 46.66
C GLN A 39 -27.48 19.13 46.84
N GLY A 40 -27.29 20.13 45.98
CA GLY A 40 -26.09 20.99 45.97
C GLY A 40 -25.04 20.62 44.93
N VAL A 41 -25.23 19.53 44.17
CA VAL A 41 -24.34 19.16 43.07
C VAL A 41 -24.65 19.97 41.81
N THR A 42 -23.65 20.63 41.24
CA THR A 42 -23.77 21.48 40.07
C THR A 42 -22.67 21.20 39.04
N ILE A 43 -22.85 21.68 37.80
CA ILE A 43 -21.82 21.71 36.76
C ILE A 43 -21.94 23.00 35.97
N ARG A 44 -20.94 23.89 36.04
CA ARG A 44 -20.99 25.22 35.39
C ARG A 44 -22.29 25.98 35.67
N GLY A 45 -22.70 26.00 36.93
CA GLY A 45 -23.95 26.64 37.37
C GLY A 45 -25.24 25.92 36.95
N ILE A 46 -25.18 24.78 36.26
CA ILE A 46 -26.34 23.90 36.01
C ILE A 46 -26.54 23.02 37.24
N ASP A 47 -27.68 23.18 37.90
CA ASP A 47 -28.06 22.36 39.04
C ASP A 47 -28.39 20.92 38.62
N LEU A 48 -27.74 19.94 39.23
CA LEU A 48 -27.99 18.51 38.99
C LEU A 48 -28.73 17.84 40.16
N SER A 49 -29.05 18.59 41.22
CA SER A 49 -29.72 18.10 42.42
C SER A 49 -30.99 17.31 42.11
N GLU A 50 -31.20 16.19 42.82
CA GLU A 50 -32.40 15.35 42.77
C GLU A 50 -32.73 14.71 41.41
N LEU A 51 -31.83 14.83 40.42
CA LEU A 51 -32.01 14.26 39.10
C LEU A 51 -31.59 12.80 39.07
N SER A 52 -32.40 11.96 38.42
CA SER A 52 -31.98 10.63 38.00
C SER A 52 -30.93 10.68 36.89
N LEU A 53 -30.30 9.53 36.59
CA LEU A 53 -29.39 9.41 35.46
C LEU A 53 -30.01 9.97 34.16
N GLN A 54 -31.23 9.56 33.82
CA GLN A 54 -31.85 9.95 32.55
C GLN A 54 -32.24 11.43 32.50
N GLU A 55 -32.76 11.97 33.59
CA GLU A 55 -33.09 13.40 33.70
C GLU A 55 -31.82 14.26 33.61
N GLY A 56 -30.74 13.84 34.27
CA GLY A 56 -29.45 14.50 34.21
C GLY A 56 -28.83 14.45 32.80
N LEU A 57 -28.85 13.29 32.13
CA LEU A 57 -28.39 13.17 30.74
C LEU A 57 -29.14 14.15 29.80
N ASN A 58 -30.45 14.28 29.96
CA ASN A 58 -31.26 15.23 29.20
C ASN A 58 -30.90 16.68 29.56
N LYS A 59 -30.69 17.00 30.84
CA LYS A 59 -30.32 18.36 31.27
C LYS A 59 -28.94 18.79 30.73
N LEU A 60 -28.00 17.85 30.67
CA LEU A 60 -26.66 18.05 30.09
C LEU A 60 -26.68 18.27 28.56
N GLN A 61 -27.80 18.05 27.87
CA GLN A 61 -27.95 18.39 26.46
C GLN A 61 -27.72 19.89 26.22
N SER A 62 -28.30 20.74 27.07
CA SER A 62 -28.12 22.20 26.98
C SER A 62 -26.67 22.65 27.19
N LEU A 63 -25.91 21.92 28.02
CA LEU A 63 -24.48 22.17 28.22
C LEU A 63 -23.67 21.78 26.98
N GLU A 64 -23.99 20.64 26.37
CA GLU A 64 -23.35 20.22 25.12
C GLU A 64 -23.60 21.21 23.98
N GLU A 65 -24.82 21.74 23.85
CA GLU A 65 -25.14 22.77 22.87
C GLU A 65 -24.34 24.05 23.09
N LYS A 66 -24.21 24.52 24.33
CA LYS A 66 -23.34 25.67 24.66
C LYS A 66 -21.87 25.43 24.31
N ILE A 67 -21.35 24.24 24.57
CA ILE A 67 -19.97 23.85 24.21
C ILE A 67 -19.79 23.84 22.69
N ARG A 68 -20.83 23.45 21.93
CA ARG A 68 -20.80 23.47 20.45
C ARG A 68 -20.79 24.89 19.88
N GLU A 69 -21.36 25.86 20.59
CA GLU A 69 -21.37 27.28 20.19
C GLU A 69 -20.04 27.99 20.43
N THR A 70 -19.15 27.43 21.28
CA THR A 70 -17.83 28.00 21.55
C THR A 70 -17.02 28.19 20.27
N LYS A 71 -16.52 29.41 20.04
CA LYS A 71 -15.70 29.73 18.87
C LYS A 71 -14.24 29.40 19.17
N ILE A 72 -13.72 28.36 18.51
CA ILE A 72 -12.30 27.99 18.60
C ILE A 72 -11.57 28.46 17.35
N PHE A 73 -10.49 29.22 17.56
CA PHE A 73 -9.58 29.67 16.53
C PHE A 73 -8.21 29.03 16.71
N LEU A 74 -7.72 28.34 15.69
CA LEU A 74 -6.37 27.78 15.65
C LEU A 74 -5.45 28.78 14.98
N LYS A 75 -4.40 29.20 15.66
CA LYS A 75 -3.44 30.18 15.15
C LYS A 75 -2.11 29.52 14.80
N TYR A 76 -1.60 29.81 13.61
CA TYR A 76 -0.24 29.46 13.21
C TYR A 76 0.39 30.65 12.51
N GLU A 77 1.46 31.20 13.08
CA GLU A 77 2.09 32.45 12.62
C GLU A 77 1.06 33.60 12.45
N TYR A 78 0.82 34.02 11.20
CA TYR A 78 -0.14 35.08 10.83
C TYR A 78 -1.50 34.53 10.42
N GLN A 79 -1.64 33.21 10.27
CA GLN A 79 -2.88 32.56 9.83
C GLN A 79 -3.74 32.15 11.02
N THR A 80 -5.06 32.24 10.83
CA THR A 80 -6.05 31.84 11.83
C THR A 80 -7.16 31.02 11.18
N TYR A 81 -7.43 29.84 11.73
CA TYR A 81 -8.41 28.89 11.22
C TYR A 81 -9.53 28.69 12.23
N ARG A 82 -10.78 28.80 11.80
CA ARG A 82 -11.92 28.49 12.67
C ARG A 82 -12.13 26.98 12.73
N LEU A 83 -12.02 26.39 13.92
CA LEU A 83 -12.36 25.00 14.17
C LEU A 83 -13.86 24.90 14.52
N SER A 84 -14.60 24.13 13.73
CA SER A 84 -15.99 23.80 14.02
C SER A 84 -16.05 22.63 15.00
N ILE A 85 -16.66 22.83 16.17
CA ILE A 85 -16.79 21.81 17.21
C ILE A 85 -17.53 20.58 16.69
N ASP A 86 -18.60 20.77 15.91
CA ASP A 86 -19.38 19.68 15.31
C ASP A 86 -18.55 18.74 14.44
N ASN A 87 -17.55 19.29 13.74
CA ASN A 87 -16.68 18.53 12.85
C ASN A 87 -15.40 18.05 13.53
N SER A 88 -15.16 18.42 14.79
CA SER A 88 -13.92 18.14 15.52
C SER A 88 -13.94 16.84 16.33
N GLY A 89 -15.09 16.14 16.37
CA GLY A 89 -15.24 14.91 17.15
C GLY A 89 -15.39 15.13 18.66
N VAL A 90 -15.55 16.38 19.10
CA VAL A 90 -15.80 16.75 20.49
C VAL A 90 -17.19 16.27 20.93
N ARG A 91 -17.23 15.58 22.07
CA ARG A 91 -18.44 15.11 22.72
C ARG A 91 -18.32 15.29 24.22
N LEU A 92 -19.41 15.73 24.84
CA LEU A 92 -19.53 15.76 26.30
C LEU A 92 -19.71 14.34 26.81
N ASP A 93 -18.87 13.88 27.74
CA ASP A 93 -19.02 12.57 28.39
C ASP A 93 -20.09 12.66 29.49
N LYS A 94 -21.35 12.80 29.05
CA LYS A 94 -22.51 12.95 29.93
C LYS A 94 -22.65 11.78 30.90
N GLN A 95 -22.30 10.58 30.46
CA GLN A 95 -22.39 9.37 31.29
C GLN A 95 -21.36 9.42 32.43
N ALA A 96 -20.10 9.77 32.14
CA ALA A 96 -19.08 9.88 33.18
C ALA A 96 -19.34 11.04 34.14
N ILE A 97 -19.92 12.15 33.67
CA ILE A 97 -20.37 13.27 34.51
C ILE A 97 -21.49 12.81 35.45
N MET A 98 -22.54 12.19 34.92
CA MET A 98 -23.68 11.74 35.73
C MET A 98 -23.30 10.62 36.69
N ASN A 99 -22.46 9.67 36.28
CA ASN A 99 -21.97 8.63 37.19
C ASN A 99 -21.19 9.24 38.37
N GLN A 100 -20.39 10.28 38.12
CA GLN A 100 -19.68 10.99 39.19
C GLN A 100 -20.65 11.74 40.10
N ALA A 101 -21.62 12.46 39.53
CA ALA A 101 -22.65 13.16 40.28
C ALA A 101 -23.49 12.22 41.17
N LEU A 102 -23.90 11.07 40.62
CA LEU A 102 -24.68 10.05 41.35
C LEU A 102 -23.87 9.36 42.45
N SER A 103 -22.55 9.24 42.28
CA SER A 103 -21.67 8.63 43.28
C SER A 103 -21.32 9.57 44.43
N ALA A 104 -21.40 10.89 44.22
CA ALA A 104 -21.08 11.90 45.23
C ALA A 104 -22.02 11.77 46.43
N GLY A 105 -21.48 11.66 47.64
CA GLY A 105 -22.27 11.43 48.86
C GLY A 105 -22.86 10.01 49.01
N HIS A 106 -22.68 9.13 48.02
CA HIS A 106 -23.21 7.77 48.02
C HIS A 106 -22.13 6.68 48.10
N SER A 107 -20.86 7.05 48.24
CA SER A 107 -19.73 6.12 48.32
C SER A 107 -19.19 5.95 49.75
N GLY A 108 -18.78 4.73 50.12
CA GLY A 108 -18.15 4.44 51.42
C GLY A 108 -19.11 4.11 52.58
N SER A 109 -18.60 4.20 53.82
CA SER A 109 -19.35 3.84 55.04
C SER A 109 -20.54 4.79 55.30
N LEU A 110 -21.53 4.33 56.08
CA LEU A 110 -22.76 5.10 56.38
C LEU A 110 -22.47 6.51 56.93
N PHE A 111 -21.54 6.61 57.90
CA PHE A 111 -21.15 7.91 58.49
C PHE A 111 -20.47 8.84 57.48
N ARG A 112 -19.64 8.28 56.58
CA ARG A 112 -18.97 9.05 55.53
C ARG A 112 -19.97 9.58 54.51
N ARG A 113 -20.92 8.74 54.07
CA ARG A 113 -22.02 9.16 53.18
C ARG A 113 -22.82 10.31 53.75
N TRP A 114 -23.28 10.17 55.00
CA TRP A 114 -24.03 11.23 55.69
C TRP A 114 -23.23 12.53 55.81
N SER A 115 -21.96 12.45 56.22
CA SER A 115 -21.10 13.64 56.34
C SER A 115 -20.82 14.30 54.99
N GLU A 116 -20.60 13.53 53.93
CA GLU A 116 -20.39 14.04 52.57
C GLU A 116 -21.67 14.68 52.02
N GLN A 117 -22.83 14.04 52.20
CA GLN A 117 -24.13 14.59 51.79
C GLN A 117 -24.40 15.94 52.45
N TYR A 118 -24.29 16.03 53.79
CA TYR A 118 -24.46 17.28 54.51
C TYR A 118 -23.48 18.37 54.05
N HIS A 119 -22.24 17.99 53.73
CA HIS A 119 -21.25 18.94 53.23
C HIS A 119 -21.61 19.46 51.84
N ILE A 120 -22.02 18.58 50.93
CA ILE A 120 -22.45 18.94 49.57
C ILE A 120 -23.70 19.82 49.62
N GLU A 121 -24.68 19.50 50.47
CA GLU A 121 -25.90 20.30 50.63
C GLU A 121 -25.60 21.72 51.15
N LYS A 122 -24.64 21.84 52.06
CA LYS A 122 -24.30 23.12 52.71
C LYS A 122 -23.35 23.99 51.89
N TYR A 123 -22.39 23.39 51.21
CA TYR A 123 -21.29 24.11 50.54
C TYR A 123 -21.31 23.97 49.01
N GLY A 124 -22.14 23.07 48.48
CA GLY A 124 -22.18 22.72 47.07
C GLY A 124 -21.03 21.81 46.64
N LEU A 125 -21.22 21.11 45.52
CA LEU A 125 -20.17 20.38 44.83
C LEU A 125 -20.24 20.68 43.34
N GLU A 126 -19.15 21.20 42.77
CA GLU A 126 -19.05 21.40 41.33
C GLU A 126 -18.36 20.20 40.67
N ILE A 127 -19.08 19.54 39.76
CA ILE A 127 -18.56 18.42 38.97
C ILE A 127 -17.76 18.99 37.78
N PRO A 128 -16.52 18.54 37.54
CA PRO A 128 -15.76 18.98 36.38
C PRO A 128 -16.40 18.51 35.08
N VAL A 129 -16.35 19.36 34.06
CA VAL A 129 -16.74 18.99 32.70
C VAL A 129 -15.77 17.92 32.19
N LYS A 130 -16.31 16.84 31.60
CA LYS A 130 -15.52 15.78 30.97
C LYS A 130 -15.80 15.76 29.48
N ILE A 131 -14.76 15.98 28.68
CA ILE A 131 -14.85 16.02 27.22
C ILE A 131 -14.08 14.84 26.65
N ASN A 132 -14.71 14.14 25.70
CA ASN A 132 -14.05 13.15 24.88
C ASN A 132 -13.93 13.69 23.45
N ILE A 133 -12.77 13.49 22.83
CA ILE A 133 -12.50 13.93 21.47
C ILE A 133 -12.10 12.72 20.64
N ASP A 134 -12.87 12.47 19.58
CA ASP A 134 -12.50 11.48 18.59
C ASP A 134 -11.26 11.96 17.82
N LYS A 135 -10.14 11.24 18.03
CA LYS A 135 -8.83 11.59 17.46
C LYS A 135 -8.84 11.59 15.94
N HIS A 136 -9.58 10.68 15.30
CA HIS A 136 -9.62 10.58 13.85
C HIS A 136 -10.40 11.73 13.23
N PHE A 137 -11.53 12.11 13.84
CA PHE A 137 -12.30 13.28 13.40
C PHE A 137 -11.52 14.58 13.59
N LEU A 138 -10.84 14.74 14.73
CA LEU A 138 -10.00 15.91 14.97
C LEU A 138 -8.86 15.99 13.94
N GLU A 139 -8.15 14.89 13.69
CA GLU A 139 -7.07 14.86 12.70
C GLU A 139 -7.57 15.18 11.29
N ALA A 140 -8.71 14.61 10.87
CA ALA A 140 -9.32 14.90 9.58
C ALA A 140 -9.75 16.38 9.46
N SER A 141 -10.32 16.95 10.51
CA SER A 141 -10.69 18.36 10.53
C SER A 141 -9.48 19.28 10.49
N LEU A 142 -8.42 18.97 11.25
CA LEU A 142 -7.16 19.71 11.21
C LEU A 142 -6.56 19.66 9.80
N ALA A 143 -6.42 18.47 9.20
CA ALA A 143 -5.88 18.30 7.86
C ALA A 143 -6.66 19.10 6.81
N ARG A 144 -7.98 19.18 6.94
CA ARG A 144 -8.84 19.95 6.02
C ARG A 144 -8.69 21.45 6.18
N ILE A 145 -8.65 21.96 7.43
CA ILE A 145 -8.61 23.42 7.66
C ILE A 145 -7.21 23.99 7.51
N THR A 146 -6.16 23.20 7.74
CA THR A 146 -4.75 23.62 7.62
C THR A 146 -4.11 23.17 6.31
N SER A 147 -4.89 22.89 5.27
CA SER A 147 -4.39 22.32 4.02
C SER A 147 -3.44 23.26 3.27
N ASP A 148 -3.60 24.56 3.45
CA ASP A 148 -2.77 25.64 2.87
C ASP A 148 -1.38 25.74 3.50
N ILE A 149 -1.23 25.33 4.76
CA ILE A 149 0.06 25.30 5.49
C ILE A 149 0.63 23.89 5.70
N THR A 150 -0.09 22.86 5.25
CA THR A 150 0.36 21.47 5.30
C THR A 150 1.29 21.20 4.12
N ILE A 151 2.48 20.66 4.42
CA ILE A 151 3.45 20.24 3.42
C ILE A 151 3.50 18.72 3.42
N HIS A 152 3.15 18.09 2.31
CA HIS A 152 3.28 16.64 2.19
C HIS A 152 4.77 16.24 2.11
N PRO A 153 5.17 15.14 2.78
CA PRO A 153 6.53 14.65 2.65
C PRO A 153 6.79 14.20 1.21
N ARG A 154 8.03 14.37 0.75
CA ARG A 154 8.48 13.93 -0.57
C ARG A 154 9.44 12.77 -0.41
N ASN A 155 9.10 11.64 -1.03
CA ASN A 155 9.98 10.46 -1.07
C ASN A 155 11.23 10.73 -1.90
N ALA A 156 12.34 10.10 -1.50
CA ALA A 156 13.52 10.02 -2.37
C ALA A 156 13.24 9.08 -3.54
N ALA A 157 13.87 9.36 -4.69
CA ALA A 157 13.71 8.55 -5.90
C ALA A 157 15.02 8.49 -6.69
N ILE A 158 15.15 7.45 -7.52
CA ILE A 158 16.23 7.33 -8.49
C ILE A 158 15.77 7.91 -9.82
N HIS A 159 16.55 8.83 -10.37
CA HIS A 159 16.42 9.34 -11.72
C HIS A 159 17.64 8.92 -12.53
N ILE A 160 17.41 8.41 -13.74
CA ILE A 160 18.48 8.08 -14.68
C ILE A 160 18.37 9.07 -15.84
N ASN A 161 19.40 9.90 -16.01
CA ASN A 161 19.41 10.88 -17.08
C ASN A 161 19.78 10.23 -18.44
N GLU A 162 19.73 11.01 -19.51
CA GLU A 162 20.00 10.54 -20.88
C GLU A 162 21.42 9.99 -21.06
N ARG A 163 22.38 10.43 -20.23
CA ARG A 163 23.78 9.99 -20.23
C ARG A 163 24.00 8.71 -19.42
N ASN A 164 22.94 8.15 -18.83
CA ASN A 164 22.97 7.01 -17.90
C ASN A 164 23.65 7.32 -16.56
N GLU A 165 23.67 8.58 -16.16
CA GLU A 165 24.12 8.96 -14.82
C GLU A 165 22.95 8.79 -13.84
N ILE A 166 23.29 8.33 -12.64
CA ILE A 166 22.33 8.03 -11.59
C ILE A 166 22.23 9.25 -10.68
N GLU A 167 21.06 9.87 -10.65
CA GLU A 167 20.73 11.01 -9.82
C GLU A 167 19.73 10.59 -8.74
N ILE A 168 20.02 10.94 -7.48
CA ILE A 168 19.07 10.69 -6.38
C ILE A 168 18.32 11.99 -6.13
N ILE A 169 17.01 11.97 -6.38
CA ILE A 169 16.09 13.02 -5.97
C ILE A 169 15.96 12.93 -4.44
N PRO A 170 16.38 13.95 -3.67
CA PRO A 170 16.40 13.87 -2.23
C PRO A 170 14.98 13.93 -1.64
N SER A 171 14.79 13.11 -0.61
CA SER A 171 13.61 13.11 0.23
C SER A 171 13.51 14.42 1.03
N ALA A 172 12.30 14.89 1.28
CA ALA A 172 12.04 16.05 2.13
C ALA A 172 10.96 15.70 3.14
N ALA A 173 11.16 16.11 4.39
CA ALA A 173 10.14 15.95 5.42
C ALA A 173 8.94 16.86 5.14
N GLY A 174 7.75 16.35 5.44
CA GLY A 174 6.52 17.13 5.43
C GLY A 174 6.30 17.85 6.76
N LEU A 175 5.24 18.65 6.80
CA LEU A 175 4.75 19.35 7.99
C LEU A 175 3.24 19.21 8.04
N LYS A 176 2.72 18.81 9.20
CA LYS A 176 1.28 18.79 9.48
C LYS A 176 0.98 19.36 10.86
N ALA A 177 -0.27 19.78 11.07
CA ALA A 177 -0.78 20.13 12.39
C ALA A 177 -0.59 18.96 13.39
N ASP A 178 -0.17 19.24 14.61
CA ASP A 178 -0.03 18.25 15.69
C ASP A 178 -1.40 17.93 16.31
N PRO A 179 -2.04 16.79 15.97
CA PRO A 179 -3.37 16.49 16.48
C PRO A 179 -3.36 16.21 17.99
N ALA A 180 -2.25 15.71 18.55
CA ALA A 180 -2.15 15.37 19.96
C ALA A 180 -2.09 16.64 20.81
N GLN A 181 -1.24 17.59 20.42
CA GLN A 181 -1.15 18.89 21.11
C GLN A 181 -2.45 19.70 20.94
N ALA A 182 -3.02 19.71 19.73
CA ALA A 182 -4.28 20.39 19.47
C ALA A 182 -5.42 19.82 20.32
N CYS A 183 -5.49 18.50 20.49
CA CYS A 183 -6.48 17.84 21.35
C CYS A 183 -6.37 18.30 22.81
N ILE A 184 -5.17 18.29 23.38
CA ILE A 184 -4.94 18.70 24.78
C ILE A 184 -5.35 20.16 24.99
N LYS A 185 -4.92 21.06 24.08
CA LYS A 185 -5.28 22.49 24.18
C LYS A 185 -6.77 22.73 23.97
N LEU A 186 -7.41 21.96 23.09
CA LEU A 186 -8.84 22.05 22.82
C LEU A 186 -9.66 21.65 24.04
N ILE A 187 -9.28 20.57 24.75
CA ILE A 187 -9.93 20.18 26.00
C ILE A 187 -9.83 21.32 27.03
N GLY A 188 -8.63 21.85 27.26
CA GLY A 188 -8.43 22.94 28.21
C GLY A 188 -9.20 24.23 27.84
N ALA A 189 -9.25 24.56 26.54
CA ALA A 189 -10.01 25.71 26.04
C ALA A 189 -11.52 25.54 26.27
N LEU A 190 -12.06 24.36 25.98
CA LEU A 190 -13.47 24.07 26.21
C LEU A 190 -13.80 23.97 27.70
N GLU A 191 -12.86 23.57 28.56
CA GLU A 191 -12.98 23.53 30.02
C GLU A 191 -13.05 24.93 30.66
N ALA A 192 -12.41 25.95 30.06
CA ALA A 192 -12.35 27.32 30.58
C ALA A 192 -13.65 28.14 30.46
N ASP A 193 -14.69 27.59 29.80
CA ASP A 193 -16.03 28.17 29.67
C ASP A 193 -16.08 29.58 29.06
N ARG A 194 -15.18 29.88 28.12
CA ARG A 194 -15.19 31.14 27.36
C ARG A 194 -15.98 31.01 26.06
N SER A 195 -16.55 32.12 25.59
CA SER A 195 -17.27 32.17 24.31
C SER A 195 -16.34 32.08 23.10
N GLU A 196 -15.08 32.46 23.27
CA GLU A 196 -14.05 32.47 22.24
C GLU A 196 -12.68 32.12 22.83
N GLU A 197 -11.94 31.24 22.14
CA GLU A 197 -10.59 30.82 22.54
C GLU A 197 -9.66 30.73 21.32
N ILE A 198 -8.39 31.06 21.55
CA ILE A 198 -7.33 30.99 20.54
C ILE A 198 -6.31 29.93 20.97
N ILE A 199 -6.08 28.95 20.11
CA ILE A 199 -5.16 27.84 20.33
C ILE A 199 -3.96 28.00 19.39
N ASP A 200 -2.77 28.20 19.94
CA ASP A 200 -1.54 28.17 19.13
C ASP A 200 -1.28 26.75 18.64
N LEU A 201 -1.43 26.57 17.34
CA LEU A 201 -1.22 25.33 16.63
C LEU A 201 0.27 25.04 16.54
N LYS A 202 0.67 23.83 16.92
CA LYS A 202 2.02 23.34 16.71
C LYS A 202 2.05 22.50 15.44
N MET A 203 3.07 22.70 14.62
CA MET A 203 3.35 21.84 13.46
C MET A 203 4.35 20.77 13.86
N VAL A 204 4.16 19.56 13.33
CA VAL A 204 5.06 18.42 13.51
C VAL A 204 5.57 17.94 12.18
N SER A 205 6.83 17.50 12.17
CA SER A 205 7.48 16.95 10.99
C SER A 205 6.93 15.55 10.68
N VAL A 206 6.66 15.31 9.40
CA VAL A 206 6.24 14.00 8.89
C VAL A 206 7.39 13.44 8.06
N ALA A 207 7.90 12.28 8.46
CA ALA A 207 8.95 11.61 7.70
C ALA A 207 8.41 11.16 6.32
N PRO A 208 9.24 11.21 5.26
CA PRO A 208 8.94 10.55 4.01
C PRO A 208 8.94 9.03 4.20
N GLU A 209 8.16 8.34 3.38
CA GLU A 209 8.10 6.87 3.36
C GLU A 209 9.41 6.26 2.86
N HIS A 210 10.09 6.94 1.94
CA HIS A 210 11.42 6.56 1.47
C HIS A 210 12.41 7.70 1.65
N THR A 211 13.44 7.45 2.45
CA THR A 211 14.48 8.44 2.76
C THR A 211 15.59 8.43 1.72
N THR A 212 16.31 9.55 1.63
CA THR A 212 17.49 9.65 0.74
C THR A 212 18.57 8.62 1.11
N ASP A 213 18.74 8.35 2.40
CA ASP A 213 19.77 7.43 2.87
C ASP A 213 19.40 5.96 2.59
N GLU A 214 18.12 5.60 2.64
CA GLU A 214 17.63 4.30 2.18
C GLU A 214 17.94 4.08 0.70
N ILE A 215 17.63 5.06 -0.16
CA ILE A 215 17.94 4.96 -1.60
C ILE A 215 19.45 4.89 -1.84
N ARG A 216 20.28 5.64 -1.11
CA ARG A 216 21.74 5.53 -1.19
C ARG A 216 22.24 4.15 -0.76
N ALA A 217 21.66 3.57 0.31
CA ALA A 217 22.04 2.27 0.84
C ALA A 217 21.80 1.12 -0.16
N MET A 218 20.84 1.29 -1.08
CA MET A 218 20.58 0.37 -2.19
C MET A 218 21.82 0.13 -3.07
N GLY A 219 22.73 1.10 -3.17
CA GLY A 219 24.05 0.95 -3.80
C GLY A 219 24.03 0.94 -5.33
N ILE A 220 23.01 1.54 -5.95
CA ILE A 220 22.89 1.67 -7.41
C ILE A 220 23.69 2.90 -7.85
N ASN A 221 24.82 2.69 -8.53
CA ASN A 221 25.75 3.77 -8.87
C ASN A 221 26.47 3.58 -10.22
N THR A 222 26.14 2.54 -10.99
CA THR A 222 26.68 2.36 -12.34
C THR A 222 25.71 1.62 -13.25
N LEU A 223 25.87 1.82 -14.56
CA LEU A 223 25.30 0.95 -15.58
C LEU A 223 26.10 -0.37 -15.63
N LEU A 224 25.42 -1.49 -15.35
CA LEU A 224 25.97 -2.84 -15.44
C LEU A 224 25.89 -3.37 -16.86
N SER A 225 24.73 -3.22 -17.52
CA SER A 225 24.51 -3.68 -18.89
C SER A 225 23.44 -2.88 -19.62
N ALA A 226 23.50 -2.94 -20.94
CA ALA A 226 22.45 -2.49 -21.84
C ALA A 226 22.33 -3.47 -23.00
N TYR A 227 21.11 -3.82 -23.39
CA TYR A 227 20.86 -4.59 -24.60
C TYR A 227 19.72 -3.97 -25.39
N LYS A 228 19.89 -3.92 -26.72
CA LYS A 228 18.95 -3.33 -27.66
C LYS A 228 18.46 -4.40 -28.62
N THR A 229 17.17 -4.39 -28.90
CA THR A 229 16.56 -5.12 -30.03
C THR A 229 15.74 -4.16 -30.86
N GLU A 230 15.63 -4.43 -32.16
CA GLU A 230 14.87 -3.60 -33.09
C GLU A 230 13.58 -4.31 -33.52
N PHE A 231 12.59 -3.54 -33.94
CA PHE A 231 11.30 -4.03 -34.41
C PHE A 231 10.76 -3.14 -35.52
N GLU A 232 9.90 -3.70 -36.36
CA GLU A 232 9.31 -2.98 -37.48
C GLU A 232 8.30 -1.94 -36.97
N SER A 233 8.42 -0.69 -37.44
CA SER A 233 7.56 0.43 -37.02
C SER A 233 6.20 0.48 -37.69
N ASP A 234 6.04 -0.18 -38.84
CA ASP A 234 4.78 -0.24 -39.59
C ASP A 234 3.71 -1.10 -38.87
N ASN A 235 4.14 -2.08 -38.07
CA ASN A 235 3.27 -2.84 -37.20
C ASN A 235 2.98 -2.09 -35.89
N LEU A 236 2.02 -1.15 -35.96
CA LEU A 236 1.64 -0.28 -34.84
C LEU A 236 1.14 -1.05 -33.61
N SER A 237 0.35 -2.12 -33.80
CA SER A 237 -0.17 -2.93 -32.68
C SER A 237 0.96 -3.65 -31.94
N ARG A 238 1.90 -4.26 -32.68
CA ARG A 238 3.07 -4.94 -32.10
C ARG A 238 3.97 -3.95 -31.37
N SER A 239 4.25 -2.80 -31.98
CA SER A 239 5.06 -1.74 -31.38
C SER A 239 4.44 -1.21 -30.09
N TYR A 240 3.11 -1.02 -30.10
CA TYR A 240 2.36 -0.62 -28.91
C TYR A 240 2.43 -1.66 -27.79
N ASN A 241 2.24 -2.95 -28.09
CA ASN A 241 2.35 -4.03 -27.11
C ASN A 241 3.75 -4.10 -26.46
N ILE A 242 4.81 -3.86 -27.25
CA ILE A 242 6.18 -3.78 -26.74
C ILE A 242 6.31 -2.63 -25.75
N THR A 243 5.77 -1.45 -26.06
CA THR A 243 5.78 -0.30 -25.16
C THR A 243 5.02 -0.58 -23.86
N VAL A 244 3.83 -1.19 -23.93
CA VAL A 244 3.04 -1.56 -22.74
C VAL A 244 3.81 -2.51 -21.84
N ALA A 245 4.37 -3.60 -22.40
CA ALA A 245 5.12 -4.58 -21.62
C ALA A 245 6.46 -4.02 -21.09
N ALA A 246 7.13 -3.15 -21.85
CA ALA A 246 8.36 -2.51 -21.40
C ALA A 246 8.11 -1.52 -20.26
N ALA A 247 7.00 -0.77 -20.30
CA ALA A 247 6.61 0.17 -19.25
C ALA A 247 6.37 -0.54 -17.90
N ALA A 248 5.81 -1.75 -17.91
CA ALA A 248 5.63 -2.55 -16.69
C ALA A 248 6.95 -2.92 -15.99
N LEU A 249 8.06 -2.96 -16.74
CA LEU A 249 9.41 -3.25 -16.22
C LEU A 249 10.22 -1.99 -15.89
N ASP A 250 9.78 -0.82 -16.36
CA ASP A 250 10.53 0.42 -16.20
C ASP A 250 10.51 0.88 -14.74
N GLY A 251 11.68 1.11 -14.17
CA GLY A 251 11.80 1.51 -12.77
C GLY A 251 11.85 0.36 -11.77
N LEU A 252 11.86 -0.90 -12.24
CA LEU A 252 11.83 -2.05 -11.35
C LEU A 252 13.12 -2.13 -10.49
N LEU A 253 12.93 -2.05 -9.17
CA LEU A 253 13.95 -2.29 -8.16
C LEU A 253 13.94 -3.75 -7.73
N VAL A 254 15.08 -4.42 -7.85
CA VAL A 254 15.26 -5.83 -7.50
C VAL A 254 16.19 -5.94 -6.29
N PRO A 255 15.68 -6.30 -5.10
CA PRO A 255 16.50 -6.49 -3.91
C PRO A 255 17.52 -7.64 -4.05
N PRO A 256 18.62 -7.62 -3.26
CA PRO A 256 19.55 -8.75 -3.15
C PRO A 256 18.83 -10.07 -2.86
N GLY A 257 19.21 -11.13 -3.56
CA GLY A 257 18.65 -12.49 -3.43
C GLY A 257 17.26 -12.69 -4.02
N LYS A 258 16.54 -11.62 -4.43
CA LYS A 258 15.18 -11.74 -4.95
C LYS A 258 15.19 -12.33 -6.37
N THR A 259 14.28 -13.28 -6.59
CA THR A 259 13.93 -13.78 -7.94
C THR A 259 12.74 -13.00 -8.46
N ILE A 260 12.82 -12.60 -9.73
CA ILE A 260 11.79 -11.87 -10.46
C ILE A 260 11.22 -12.77 -11.55
N SER A 261 9.90 -12.82 -11.66
CA SER A 261 9.15 -13.41 -12.76
C SER A 261 8.73 -12.34 -13.75
N PHE A 262 9.00 -12.56 -15.04
CA PHE A 262 8.54 -11.67 -16.09
C PHE A 262 7.02 -11.63 -16.15
N ASN A 263 6.35 -12.77 -16.05
CA ASN A 263 4.89 -12.85 -16.08
C ASN A 263 4.21 -12.20 -14.88
N GLU A 264 4.77 -12.31 -13.68
CA GLU A 264 4.23 -11.63 -12.48
C GLU A 264 4.28 -10.10 -12.62
N ILE A 265 5.35 -9.56 -13.21
CA ILE A 265 5.51 -8.11 -13.38
C ILE A 265 4.69 -7.58 -14.56
N VAL A 266 4.71 -8.27 -15.70
CA VAL A 266 4.07 -7.79 -16.95
C VAL A 266 2.58 -8.12 -17.00
N GLY A 267 2.11 -9.12 -16.25
CA GLY A 267 0.69 -9.43 -16.10
C GLY A 267 0.04 -10.12 -17.32
N PRO A 268 -1.30 -10.29 -17.33
CA PRO A 268 -2.03 -10.96 -18.41
C PRO A 268 -1.95 -10.19 -19.74
N ARG A 269 -1.93 -10.92 -20.86
CA ARG A 269 -1.86 -10.35 -22.23
C ARG A 269 -3.27 -10.26 -22.79
N SER A 270 -4.08 -9.40 -22.17
CA SER A 270 -5.49 -9.21 -22.51
C SER A 270 -5.77 -7.78 -22.98
N THR A 271 -6.91 -7.59 -23.65
CA THR A 271 -7.38 -6.28 -24.11
C THR A 271 -7.63 -5.32 -22.95
N GLU A 272 -8.11 -5.81 -21.80
CA GLU A 272 -8.35 -5.01 -20.58
C GLU A 272 -7.03 -4.50 -19.97
N ALA A 273 -5.96 -5.29 -20.08
CA ALA A 273 -4.60 -4.87 -19.72
C ALA A 273 -3.98 -3.94 -20.78
N GLY A 274 -4.73 -3.59 -21.82
CA GLY A 274 -4.32 -2.68 -22.87
C GLY A 274 -3.55 -3.34 -24.02
N TYR A 275 -3.48 -4.67 -24.12
CA TYR A 275 -2.81 -5.31 -25.26
C TYR A 275 -3.69 -5.34 -26.51
N LYS A 276 -3.05 -5.27 -27.68
CA LYS A 276 -3.67 -5.36 -29.00
C LYS A 276 -3.31 -6.66 -29.69
N ASP A 277 -4.09 -7.05 -30.69
CA ASP A 277 -3.76 -8.17 -31.55
C ASP A 277 -2.61 -7.83 -32.49
N ALA A 278 -1.64 -8.74 -32.55
CA ALA A 278 -0.47 -8.69 -33.42
C ALA A 278 0.05 -10.12 -33.68
N GLY A 279 1.05 -10.27 -34.57
CA GLY A 279 1.64 -11.57 -34.87
C GLY A 279 2.22 -12.27 -33.63
N VAL A 280 1.80 -13.51 -33.40
CA VAL A 280 2.26 -14.43 -32.35
C VAL A 280 2.62 -15.79 -32.97
N ILE A 281 3.53 -16.52 -32.34
CA ILE A 281 3.90 -17.87 -32.80
C ILE A 281 3.09 -18.89 -32.00
N VAL A 282 2.21 -19.62 -32.67
CA VAL A 282 1.39 -20.70 -32.09
C VAL A 282 1.57 -21.94 -32.95
N ASN A 283 1.86 -23.11 -32.36
CA ASN A 283 2.04 -24.36 -33.09
C ASN A 283 3.04 -24.30 -34.26
N ASN A 284 4.11 -23.50 -34.13
CA ASN A 284 5.12 -23.25 -35.17
C ASN A 284 4.60 -22.45 -36.38
N GLU A 285 3.51 -21.71 -36.24
CA GLU A 285 2.98 -20.82 -37.27
C GLU A 285 2.81 -19.40 -36.72
N LEU A 286 3.00 -18.40 -37.59
CA LEU A 286 2.76 -17.00 -37.26
C LEU A 286 1.28 -16.69 -37.49
N VAL A 287 0.53 -16.46 -36.42
CA VAL A 287 -0.91 -16.14 -36.44
C VAL A 287 -1.18 -14.82 -35.72
N GLN A 288 -2.36 -14.23 -35.91
CA GLN A 288 -2.76 -13.06 -35.11
C GLN A 288 -3.20 -13.50 -33.71
N GLY A 289 -2.76 -12.76 -32.70
CA GLY A 289 -3.17 -12.98 -31.32
C GLY A 289 -2.81 -11.81 -30.39
N THR A 290 -3.45 -11.77 -29.23
CA THR A 290 -3.29 -10.66 -28.29
C THR A 290 -1.90 -10.66 -27.66
N GLY A 291 -1.27 -9.48 -27.60
CA GLY A 291 0.05 -9.32 -26.98
C GLY A 291 1.23 -9.74 -27.87
N GLY A 292 1.04 -9.88 -29.19
CA GLY A 292 2.16 -10.05 -30.12
C GLY A 292 3.23 -8.96 -29.93
N GLY A 293 4.49 -9.38 -29.78
CA GLY A 293 5.63 -8.51 -29.47
C GLY A 293 6.19 -8.66 -28.04
N VAL A 294 5.41 -9.18 -27.07
CA VAL A 294 5.84 -9.27 -25.67
C VAL A 294 7.06 -10.20 -25.46
N CYS A 295 7.18 -11.29 -26.23
CA CYS A 295 8.35 -12.18 -26.15
C CYS A 295 9.65 -11.48 -26.55
N GLN A 296 9.58 -10.43 -27.38
CA GLN A 296 10.76 -9.61 -27.68
C GLN A 296 11.20 -8.86 -26.42
N VAL A 297 10.28 -8.34 -25.61
CA VAL A 297 10.60 -7.66 -24.34
C VAL A 297 11.28 -8.62 -23.37
N SER A 298 10.75 -9.85 -23.22
CA SER A 298 11.39 -10.91 -22.42
C SER A 298 12.80 -11.24 -22.93
N THR A 299 12.95 -11.37 -24.24
CA THR A 299 14.26 -11.64 -24.87
C THR A 299 15.26 -10.50 -24.64
N THR A 300 14.85 -9.25 -24.76
CA THR A 300 15.72 -8.09 -24.52
C THR A 300 16.14 -8.03 -23.06
N LEU A 301 15.20 -8.26 -22.13
CA LEU A 301 15.49 -8.35 -20.70
C LEU A 301 16.46 -9.51 -20.40
N TYR A 302 16.23 -10.70 -20.95
CA TYR A 302 17.11 -11.87 -20.76
C TYR A 302 18.56 -11.57 -21.14
N ASN A 303 18.78 -10.92 -22.29
CA ASN A 303 20.11 -10.56 -22.73
C ASN A 303 20.74 -9.48 -21.84
N SER A 304 19.99 -8.47 -21.40
CA SER A 304 20.49 -7.49 -20.43
C SER A 304 20.85 -8.15 -19.10
N VAL A 305 20.05 -9.09 -18.61
CA VAL A 305 20.29 -9.87 -17.37
C VAL A 305 21.57 -10.71 -17.49
N LEU A 306 21.75 -11.39 -18.62
CA LEU A 306 22.98 -12.15 -18.90
C LEU A 306 24.22 -11.25 -18.86
N LEU A 307 24.18 -10.12 -19.56
CA LEU A 307 25.26 -9.14 -19.64
C LEU A 307 25.53 -8.46 -18.28
N ALA A 308 24.51 -8.27 -17.45
CA ALA A 308 24.65 -7.73 -16.09
C ALA A 308 25.28 -8.73 -15.09
N GLY A 309 25.58 -9.96 -15.53
CA GLY A 309 26.13 -10.99 -14.64
C GLY A 309 25.11 -11.62 -13.70
N LEU A 310 23.82 -11.32 -13.88
CA LEU A 310 22.75 -11.87 -13.06
C LEU A 310 22.50 -13.34 -13.37
N GLU A 311 21.79 -14.01 -12.47
CA GLU A 311 21.50 -15.43 -12.56
C GLU A 311 20.18 -15.70 -13.28
N ILE A 312 20.21 -16.65 -14.20
CA ILE A 312 19.03 -17.14 -14.90
C ILE A 312 18.44 -18.30 -14.10
N VAL A 313 17.20 -18.15 -13.66
CA VAL A 313 16.47 -19.16 -12.88
C VAL A 313 15.59 -20.02 -13.79
N GLU A 314 14.91 -19.39 -14.75
CA GLU A 314 14.03 -20.07 -15.70
C GLU A 314 14.14 -19.37 -17.05
N ARG A 315 14.33 -20.14 -18.12
CA ARG A 315 14.32 -19.64 -19.50
C ARG A 315 13.92 -20.76 -20.45
N THR A 316 13.04 -20.43 -21.39
CA THR A 316 12.64 -21.30 -22.51
C THR A 316 12.88 -20.57 -23.83
N ASN A 317 13.37 -21.26 -24.87
CA ASN A 317 13.48 -20.68 -26.22
C ASN A 317 12.16 -20.81 -27.00
N HIS A 318 11.97 -19.96 -28.00
CA HIS A 318 10.90 -20.07 -28.98
C HIS A 318 11.02 -21.36 -29.77
N SER A 319 9.88 -21.88 -30.25
CA SER A 319 9.89 -23.07 -31.11
C SER A 319 10.53 -22.82 -32.47
N LEU A 320 10.56 -21.58 -32.95
CA LEU A 320 11.21 -21.14 -34.19
C LEU A 320 12.25 -20.04 -33.90
N PRO A 321 13.33 -19.94 -34.70
CA PRO A 321 14.27 -18.84 -34.55
C PRO A 321 13.58 -17.49 -34.80
N VAL A 322 13.97 -16.47 -34.03
CA VAL A 322 13.46 -15.10 -34.16
C VAL A 322 14.56 -14.19 -34.70
N SER A 323 14.22 -13.22 -35.54
CA SER A 323 15.19 -12.39 -36.27
C SER A 323 15.87 -11.30 -35.43
N TYR A 324 15.25 -10.88 -34.33
CA TYR A 324 15.70 -9.73 -33.52
C TYR A 324 16.80 -10.07 -32.49
N VAL A 325 17.29 -11.31 -32.46
CA VAL A 325 18.38 -11.75 -31.57
C VAL A 325 19.17 -12.89 -32.21
N PRO A 326 20.49 -13.04 -31.95
CA PRO A 326 21.22 -14.22 -32.43
C PRO A 326 20.66 -15.52 -31.86
N ILE A 327 20.84 -16.62 -32.60
CA ILE A 327 20.34 -17.93 -32.19
C ILE A 327 20.83 -18.33 -30.79
N GLY A 328 19.98 -18.99 -30.02
CA GLY A 328 20.27 -19.40 -28.65
C GLY A 328 20.09 -18.32 -27.58
N ARG A 329 19.74 -17.09 -27.96
CA ARG A 329 19.66 -15.93 -27.06
C ARG A 329 18.25 -15.38 -26.84
N ASP A 330 17.23 -16.06 -27.32
CA ASP A 330 15.84 -15.67 -27.13
C ASP A 330 15.25 -16.22 -25.82
N ALA A 331 14.22 -15.56 -25.29
CA ALA A 331 13.47 -16.05 -24.13
C ALA A 331 11.97 -15.87 -24.40
N THR A 332 11.28 -16.98 -24.62
CA THR A 332 9.84 -16.99 -24.88
C THR A 332 9.05 -16.99 -23.58
N VAL A 333 7.87 -16.38 -23.62
CA VAL A 333 6.96 -16.31 -22.48
C VAL A 333 5.53 -16.50 -22.96
N VAL A 334 4.75 -17.22 -22.17
CA VAL A 334 3.31 -17.42 -22.35
C VAL A 334 2.71 -17.28 -20.97
N TYR A 335 1.81 -16.32 -20.80
CA TYR A 335 1.18 -16.06 -19.51
C TYR A 335 0.55 -17.35 -18.95
N ASN A 336 0.74 -17.61 -17.65
CA ASN A 336 0.32 -18.83 -16.94
C ASN A 336 0.91 -20.18 -17.40
N SER A 337 1.94 -20.21 -18.26
CA SER A 337 2.56 -21.49 -18.66
C SER A 337 4.06 -21.47 -18.89
N VAL A 338 4.60 -20.45 -19.58
CA VAL A 338 6.05 -20.33 -19.86
C VAL A 338 6.53 -18.98 -19.37
N ASP A 339 7.57 -18.97 -18.53
CA ASP A 339 8.05 -17.75 -17.92
C ASP A 339 9.56 -17.55 -18.13
N PHE A 340 9.99 -16.31 -17.92
CA PHE A 340 11.39 -15.96 -17.78
C PHE A 340 11.63 -15.46 -16.35
N LYS A 341 12.52 -16.14 -15.63
CA LYS A 341 12.86 -15.78 -14.24
C LYS A 341 14.36 -15.56 -14.10
N PHE A 342 14.72 -14.52 -13.38
CA PHE A 342 16.11 -14.24 -13.03
C PHE A 342 16.22 -13.84 -11.55
N ARG A 343 17.40 -14.03 -10.98
CA ARG A 343 17.70 -13.69 -9.59
C ARG A 343 18.76 -12.60 -9.53
N ASN A 344 18.52 -11.59 -8.68
CA ASN A 344 19.58 -10.69 -8.27
C ASN A 344 20.50 -11.41 -7.26
N ASN A 345 21.53 -12.07 -7.77
CA ASN A 345 22.53 -12.77 -6.98
C ASN A 345 23.65 -11.84 -6.44
N THR A 346 23.49 -10.51 -6.54
CA THR A 346 24.42 -9.54 -5.97
C THR A 346 24.03 -9.18 -4.52
N ASN A 347 24.91 -8.45 -3.82
CA ASN A 347 24.66 -7.97 -2.45
C ASN A 347 24.01 -6.58 -2.38
N LYS A 348 23.66 -5.98 -3.53
CA LYS A 348 23.05 -4.66 -3.65
C LYS A 348 21.82 -4.70 -4.55
N HIS A 349 21.02 -3.65 -4.53
CA HIS A 349 19.84 -3.61 -5.39
C HIS A 349 20.27 -3.45 -6.85
N VAL A 350 19.40 -3.90 -7.73
CA VAL A 350 19.50 -3.67 -9.16
C VAL A 350 18.28 -2.87 -9.61
N TYR A 351 18.47 -1.92 -10.52
CA TYR A 351 17.42 -1.11 -11.10
C TYR A 351 17.32 -1.38 -12.60
N ILE A 352 16.12 -1.67 -13.09
CA ILE A 352 15.86 -1.93 -14.49
C ILE A 352 15.20 -0.69 -15.10
N LYS A 353 15.81 -0.20 -16.18
CA LYS A 353 15.29 0.90 -17.00
C LYS A 353 14.96 0.35 -18.38
N THR A 354 13.77 0.64 -18.88
CA THR A 354 13.40 0.33 -20.26
C THR A 354 13.27 1.62 -21.06
N ILE A 355 13.63 1.55 -22.34
CA ILE A 355 13.54 2.69 -23.27
C ILE A 355 12.97 2.13 -24.57
N THR A 356 11.80 2.62 -24.95
CA THR A 356 11.13 2.29 -26.21
C THR A 356 11.01 3.54 -27.07
N GLY A 357 11.37 3.41 -28.34
CA GLY A 357 11.33 4.52 -29.31
C GLY A 357 12.20 4.22 -30.52
N ASN A 358 11.96 4.93 -31.62
CA ASN A 358 12.72 4.79 -32.87
C ASN A 358 12.87 3.32 -33.31
N SER A 359 11.73 2.59 -33.34
CA SER A 359 11.70 1.19 -33.80
C SER A 359 12.59 0.24 -32.98
N SER A 360 12.81 0.56 -31.70
CA SER A 360 13.68 -0.22 -30.83
C SER A 360 13.23 -0.25 -29.37
N LEU A 361 13.67 -1.32 -28.70
CA LEU A 361 13.60 -1.50 -27.27
C LEU A 361 15.01 -1.67 -26.73
N THR A 362 15.37 -0.86 -25.74
CA THR A 362 16.60 -1.02 -24.95
C THR A 362 16.22 -1.31 -23.50
N VAL A 363 16.82 -2.37 -22.93
CA VAL A 363 16.75 -2.64 -21.49
C VAL A 363 18.12 -2.40 -20.88
N LYS A 364 18.18 -1.51 -19.89
CA LYS A 364 19.39 -1.15 -19.14
C LYS A 364 19.27 -1.63 -17.71
N ILE A 365 20.35 -2.18 -17.18
CA ILE A 365 20.42 -2.67 -15.81
C ILE A 365 21.49 -1.88 -15.06
N PHE A 366 21.08 -1.24 -13.97
CA PHE A 366 21.93 -0.45 -13.09
C PHE A 366 22.12 -1.16 -11.76
N GLY A 367 23.28 -0.97 -11.13
CA GLY A 367 23.59 -1.57 -9.84
C GLY A 367 24.90 -1.06 -9.28
N SER A 368 25.54 -1.85 -8.42
CA SER A 368 26.81 -1.47 -7.81
C SER A 368 27.99 -1.69 -8.76
N ASN A 369 28.87 -0.69 -8.87
CA ASN A 369 30.14 -0.76 -9.60
C ASN A 369 31.01 -1.98 -9.22
N LYS A 370 30.92 -2.45 -7.98
CA LYS A 370 31.63 -3.66 -7.53
C LYS A 370 31.16 -4.94 -8.25
N SER A 371 29.91 -4.95 -8.71
CA SER A 371 29.31 -6.07 -9.46
C SER A 371 29.54 -5.97 -10.96
N LYS A 372 30.08 -4.85 -11.46
CA LYS A 372 30.32 -4.67 -12.89
C LYS A 372 31.39 -5.65 -13.38
N ARG A 373 31.10 -6.33 -14.48
CA ARG A 373 32.00 -7.22 -15.20
C ARG A 373 31.88 -6.91 -16.68
N ASP A 374 32.95 -7.14 -17.42
CA ASP A 374 32.89 -7.14 -18.87
C ASP A 374 32.45 -8.55 -19.32
N VAL A 375 31.41 -8.60 -20.16
CA VAL A 375 30.69 -9.83 -20.47
C VAL A 375 30.42 -9.90 -21.96
N GLU A 376 30.85 -10.99 -22.58
CA GLU A 376 30.58 -11.31 -23.97
C GLU A 376 29.69 -12.56 -24.06
N LEU A 377 28.70 -12.52 -24.94
CA LEU A 377 27.81 -13.66 -25.22
C LEU A 377 28.17 -14.24 -26.58
N ARG A 378 28.54 -15.52 -26.61
CA ARG A 378 28.84 -16.27 -27.83
C ARG A 378 27.82 -17.39 -27.99
N THR A 379 27.25 -17.54 -29.18
CA THR A 379 26.34 -18.64 -29.50
C THR A 379 26.62 -19.21 -30.88
N TRP A 380 26.31 -20.48 -31.07
CA TRP A 380 26.51 -21.19 -32.34
C TRP A 380 25.49 -22.32 -32.51
N ILE A 381 25.26 -22.71 -33.76
CA ILE A 381 24.48 -23.89 -34.12
C ILE A 381 25.35 -25.12 -33.89
N THR A 382 24.84 -26.10 -33.14
CA THR A 382 25.52 -27.39 -32.93
C THR A 382 25.01 -28.46 -33.88
N ASP A 383 23.75 -28.38 -34.29
CA ASP A 383 23.15 -29.34 -35.22
C ASP A 383 21.97 -28.71 -35.98
N THR A 384 21.66 -29.24 -37.16
CA THR A 384 20.61 -28.75 -38.07
C THR A 384 19.61 -29.86 -38.36
N ILE A 385 18.33 -29.54 -38.23
CA ILE A 385 17.23 -30.48 -38.42
C ILE A 385 16.57 -30.16 -39.77
N GLU A 386 16.70 -31.06 -40.75
CA GLU A 386 16.07 -30.88 -42.06
C GLU A 386 14.54 -31.04 -41.97
N PRO A 387 13.76 -30.20 -42.68
CA PRO A 387 12.31 -30.32 -42.72
C PRO A 387 11.87 -31.54 -43.55
N GLN A 388 10.72 -32.12 -43.20
CA GLN A 388 10.11 -33.17 -44.01
C GLN A 388 9.17 -32.57 -45.06
N THR A 389 8.99 -33.26 -46.19
CA THR A 389 7.93 -32.97 -47.15
C THR A 389 6.68 -33.79 -46.80
N VAL A 390 5.58 -33.10 -46.52
CA VAL A 390 4.28 -33.68 -46.18
C VAL A 390 3.32 -33.46 -47.35
N TYR A 391 2.79 -34.55 -47.90
CA TYR A 391 1.78 -34.51 -48.94
C TYR A 391 0.37 -34.52 -48.34
N LYS A 392 -0.50 -33.63 -48.80
CA LYS A 392 -1.91 -33.58 -48.40
C LYS A 392 -2.81 -33.65 -49.64
N ILE A 393 -3.86 -34.46 -49.58
CA ILE A 393 -4.83 -34.54 -50.68
C ILE A 393 -5.64 -33.23 -50.72
N ASP A 394 -5.75 -32.63 -51.90
CA ASP A 394 -6.57 -31.45 -52.16
C ASP A 394 -7.60 -31.78 -53.25
N THR A 395 -8.86 -31.90 -52.86
CA THR A 395 -9.96 -32.26 -53.75
C THR A 395 -10.34 -31.16 -54.72
N ALA A 396 -9.79 -29.95 -54.57
CA ALA A 396 -10.00 -28.85 -55.52
C ALA A 396 -8.95 -28.83 -56.64
N LEU A 397 -7.84 -29.56 -56.50
CA LEU A 397 -6.79 -29.66 -57.50
C LEU A 397 -7.01 -30.87 -58.42
N LEU A 398 -6.72 -30.71 -59.71
CA LEU A 398 -6.82 -31.80 -60.68
C LEU A 398 -5.77 -32.87 -60.42
N GLU A 399 -6.11 -34.13 -60.71
CA GLU A 399 -5.18 -35.25 -60.60
C GLU A 399 -3.87 -34.97 -61.35
N GLY A 400 -2.74 -35.15 -60.66
CA GLY A 400 -1.39 -34.84 -61.16
C GLY A 400 -0.95 -33.38 -60.99
N GLN A 401 -1.82 -32.47 -60.51
CA GLN A 401 -1.41 -31.13 -60.11
C GLN A 401 -0.87 -31.14 -58.67
N GLU A 402 0.22 -30.42 -58.47
CA GLU A 402 0.79 -30.15 -57.15
C GLU A 402 0.77 -28.64 -56.86
N SER A 403 0.54 -28.28 -55.60
CA SER A 403 0.62 -26.91 -55.13
C SER A 403 1.34 -26.88 -53.79
N VAL A 404 2.45 -26.16 -53.71
CA VAL A 404 3.13 -25.93 -52.43
C VAL A 404 2.28 -24.99 -51.59
N LYS A 405 1.76 -25.49 -50.47
CA LYS A 405 0.96 -24.70 -49.52
C LYS A 405 1.82 -24.04 -48.45
N GLN A 406 2.97 -24.64 -48.12
CA GLN A 406 3.92 -24.12 -47.14
C GLN A 406 5.32 -24.55 -47.52
N GLU A 407 6.26 -23.61 -47.57
CA GLU A 407 7.68 -23.94 -47.74
C GLU A 407 8.30 -24.47 -46.45
N GLY A 408 9.24 -25.39 -46.59
CA GLY A 408 9.94 -25.97 -45.45
C GLY A 408 11.07 -25.04 -44.95
N SER A 409 11.32 -25.05 -43.65
CA SER A 409 12.47 -24.36 -43.05
C SER A 409 13.18 -25.25 -42.04
N LYS A 410 14.51 -25.09 -41.97
CA LYS A 410 15.37 -25.91 -41.11
C LYS A 410 15.14 -25.59 -39.63
N GLY A 411 15.20 -26.61 -38.80
CA GLY A 411 15.32 -26.50 -37.34
C GLY A 411 16.77 -26.52 -36.92
N TYR A 412 17.05 -26.20 -35.65
CA TYR A 412 18.42 -26.08 -35.15
C TYR A 412 18.51 -26.49 -33.68
N TYR A 413 19.63 -27.09 -33.30
CA TYR A 413 20.12 -27.06 -31.93
C TYR A 413 21.17 -25.95 -31.82
N ALA A 414 21.10 -25.16 -30.76
CA ALA A 414 22.04 -24.08 -30.51
C ALA A 414 22.52 -24.10 -29.06
N GLU A 415 23.81 -23.79 -28.91
CA GLU A 415 24.47 -23.64 -27.62
C GLU A 415 25.05 -22.24 -27.50
N GLY A 416 25.40 -21.88 -26.26
CA GLY A 416 25.98 -20.59 -25.98
C GLY A 416 26.78 -20.57 -24.70
N ILE A 417 27.65 -19.59 -24.59
CA ILE A 417 28.44 -19.31 -23.40
C ILE A 417 28.42 -17.82 -23.09
N ARG A 418 28.51 -17.52 -21.80
CA ARG A 418 28.85 -16.21 -21.25
C ARG A 418 30.33 -16.21 -20.88
N VAL A 419 31.12 -15.41 -21.60
CA VAL A 419 32.53 -15.16 -21.29
C VAL A 419 32.61 -13.94 -20.39
N ILE A 420 33.25 -14.08 -19.24
CA ILE A 420 33.39 -13.04 -18.23
C ILE A 420 34.85 -12.60 -18.23
N TYR A 421 35.09 -11.31 -18.35
CA TYR A 421 36.41 -10.70 -18.33
C TYR A 421 36.60 -9.84 -17.08
N ASN A 422 37.84 -9.84 -16.59
CA ASN A 422 38.32 -8.96 -15.53
C ASN A 422 39.57 -8.23 -16.03
N ASN A 423 39.49 -6.90 -16.16
CA ASN A 423 40.56 -6.06 -16.70
C ASN A 423 41.12 -6.56 -18.05
N GLY A 424 40.23 -7.00 -18.95
CA GLY A 424 40.58 -7.48 -20.29
C GLY A 424 41.07 -8.94 -20.35
N LEU A 425 41.25 -9.61 -19.21
CA LEU A 425 41.61 -11.03 -19.15
C LEU A 425 40.38 -11.89 -18.92
N MET A 426 40.27 -13.01 -19.64
CA MET A 426 39.18 -13.96 -19.44
C MET A 426 39.26 -14.57 -18.03
N GLU A 427 38.24 -14.32 -17.22
CA GLU A 427 38.12 -14.81 -15.85
C GLU A 427 37.38 -16.15 -15.80
N ALA A 428 36.26 -16.26 -16.53
CA ALA A 428 35.43 -17.46 -16.50
C ALA A 428 34.56 -17.58 -17.75
N THR A 429 34.14 -18.81 -18.04
CA THR A 429 33.09 -19.12 -19.01
C THR A 429 31.96 -19.88 -18.33
N LYS A 430 30.72 -19.51 -18.63
CA LYS A 430 29.52 -20.19 -18.11
C LYS A 430 28.61 -20.58 -19.28
N PRO A 431 28.13 -21.83 -19.35
CA PRO A 431 27.18 -22.22 -20.40
C PRO A 431 25.85 -21.48 -20.25
N LEU A 432 25.22 -21.20 -21.37
CA LEU A 432 23.82 -20.78 -21.45
C LEU A 432 22.94 -22.03 -21.57
N PRO A 433 21.64 -21.95 -21.21
CA PRO A 433 20.70 -23.02 -21.49
C PRO A 433 20.67 -23.37 -22.97
N GLN A 434 20.74 -24.67 -23.30
CA GLN A 434 20.64 -25.16 -24.67
C GLN A 434 19.31 -24.74 -25.29
N SER A 435 19.30 -24.49 -26.61
CA SER A 435 18.10 -24.12 -27.36
C SER A 435 17.81 -25.14 -28.45
N LYS A 436 16.53 -25.46 -28.63
CA LYS A 436 16.04 -26.34 -29.71
C LYS A 436 14.93 -25.65 -30.49
N TYR A 437 15.17 -25.43 -31.77
CA TYR A 437 14.21 -24.87 -32.71
C TYR A 437 13.72 -25.98 -33.65
N LYS A 438 12.40 -26.10 -33.80
CA LYS A 438 11.76 -27.13 -34.62
C LYS A 438 11.85 -26.73 -36.11
N PRO A 439 12.05 -27.69 -37.03
CA PRO A 439 11.87 -27.42 -38.44
C PRO A 439 10.39 -27.14 -38.75
N VAL A 440 10.15 -26.40 -39.83
CA VAL A 440 8.82 -26.26 -40.44
C VAL A 440 8.78 -27.17 -41.65
N ASN A 441 7.86 -28.13 -41.68
CA ASN A 441 7.75 -29.07 -42.81
C ASN A 441 7.25 -28.36 -44.07
N LYS A 442 7.74 -28.79 -45.23
CA LYS A 442 7.20 -28.40 -46.54
C LYS A 442 5.87 -29.12 -46.73
N VAL A 443 4.81 -28.41 -47.07
CA VAL A 443 3.49 -28.99 -47.33
C VAL A 443 3.15 -28.85 -48.81
N ILE A 444 2.96 -29.99 -49.48
CA ILE A 444 2.55 -30.05 -50.89
C ILE A 444 1.13 -30.63 -50.94
N SER A 445 0.20 -29.87 -51.51
CA SER A 445 -1.12 -30.37 -51.85
C SER A 445 -1.07 -31.08 -53.20
N VAL A 446 -1.59 -32.31 -53.25
CA VAL A 446 -1.70 -33.13 -54.47
C VAL A 446 -3.16 -33.26 -54.86
N GLY A 447 -3.45 -33.00 -56.14
CA GLY A 447 -4.81 -33.04 -56.66
C GLY A 447 -5.36 -34.45 -56.81
N SER A 448 -6.64 -34.60 -56.46
CA SER A 448 -7.41 -35.84 -56.63
C SER A 448 -8.68 -35.65 -57.46
N LEU A 449 -8.92 -34.45 -57.98
CA LEU A 449 -10.09 -34.17 -58.81
C LEU A 449 -9.87 -34.73 -60.21
N LYS A 450 -10.66 -35.74 -60.58
CA LYS A 450 -10.64 -36.29 -61.93
C LYS A 450 -11.29 -35.27 -62.88
N LYS A 451 -10.68 -35.03 -64.05
CA LYS A 451 -11.36 -34.28 -65.11
C LYS A 451 -12.56 -35.09 -65.58
N ASP A 452 -13.75 -34.48 -65.57
CA ASP A 452 -14.89 -35.01 -66.31
C ASP A 452 -14.49 -35.10 -67.79
N LYS A 453 -14.64 -36.29 -68.36
CA LYS A 453 -14.16 -36.66 -69.69
C LYS A 453 -14.98 -36.03 -70.80
#